data_AF-A0A505IQ06-F1
#
_entry.id   AF-A0A505IQ06-F1
#
_cell.length_a   1.000
_cell.length_b   1.000
_cell.length_c   1.000
_cell.angle_alpha   90.00
_cell.angle_beta   90.00
_cell.angle_gamma   90.00
#
_symmetry.space_group_name_H-M   'P 1'
#
loop_
_entity.id
_entity.type
_entity.pdbx_description
1 polymer ?
#
loop_
_entity_poly.entity_id
_entity_poly.type
_entity_poly.pdbx_seq_one_letter_code
_entity_poly.pdbx_strand_id
1 'polypeptide(L)'
;MEQVEWKGIAEERFRPYKQWVTPSGYLCGTYAAAVFLAYYQDYIDETIIPKAFRRKKQRDLTVVTEMLRVLIQPHGLPTIAWQVSHGLTRFFDQFQLPYRGRATVVGGWHRACKRIDEGKPVIIGILKPLGSTYGNHWVVAYAYAETASGERYFKVHDNWGNYKKVIPASWVNGTVTLP
;
A
#
# COMPACT_ATOMS: atom_id res chain seq x y z
N MET A 1 -12.64 -21.64 17.20
CA MET A 1 -12.28 -20.57 16.25
C MET A 1 -12.12 -21.22 14.89
N GLU A 2 -12.90 -20.80 13.91
CA GLU A 2 -12.75 -21.28 12.54
C GLU A 2 -11.31 -20.99 12.07
N GLN A 3 -10.64 -21.99 11.50
CA GLN A 3 -9.25 -21.85 11.08
C GLN A 3 -9.23 -21.11 9.74
N VAL A 4 -8.97 -19.80 9.80
CA VAL A 4 -8.92 -18.94 8.62
C VAL A 4 -7.57 -19.11 7.92
N GLU A 5 -7.59 -19.63 6.69
CA GLU A 5 -6.40 -19.79 5.85
C GLU A 5 -6.01 -18.44 5.22
N TRP A 6 -4.78 -17.99 5.48
CA TRP A 6 -4.23 -16.75 4.91
C TRP A 6 -3.46 -17.04 3.63
N LYS A 7 -3.83 -16.34 2.55
CA LYS A 7 -3.16 -16.41 1.25
C LYS A 7 -2.41 -15.12 0.95
N GLY A 8 -1.20 -15.23 0.43
CA GLY A 8 -0.40 -14.09 -0.01
C GLY A 8 1.00 -14.05 0.57
N ILE A 9 1.48 -12.83 0.82
CA ILE A 9 2.85 -12.56 1.20
C ILE A 9 3.03 -12.78 2.73
N ALA A 10 4.14 -13.38 3.13
CA ALA A 10 4.49 -13.56 4.53
C ALA A 10 4.65 -12.20 5.26
N GLU A 11 4.04 -12.07 6.45
CA GLU A 11 4.01 -10.80 7.20
C GLU A 11 5.41 -10.33 7.62
N GLU A 12 6.37 -11.25 7.76
CA GLU A 12 7.77 -11.01 8.08
C GLU A 12 8.44 -10.14 7.02
N ARG A 13 7.97 -10.17 5.76
CA ARG A 13 8.50 -9.28 4.71
C ARG A 13 8.13 -7.81 4.95
N PHE A 14 7.07 -7.54 5.71
CA PHE A 14 6.60 -6.19 6.07
C PHE A 14 7.11 -5.71 7.44
N ARG A 15 7.57 -6.61 8.32
CA ARG A 15 8.23 -6.26 9.59
C ARG A 15 9.34 -5.20 9.42
N PRO A 16 10.21 -5.29 8.40
CA PRO A 16 11.09 -4.22 7.96
C PRO A 16 10.59 -2.78 7.99
N TYR A 17 9.32 -2.59 7.66
CA TYR A 17 8.71 -1.29 7.44
C TYR A 17 7.89 -0.83 8.65
N LYS A 18 7.88 -1.59 9.76
CA LYS A 18 7.05 -1.32 10.95
C LYS A 18 7.20 0.11 11.47
N GLN A 19 8.40 0.68 11.42
CA GLN A 19 8.68 2.03 11.92
C GLN A 19 8.29 3.15 10.95
N TRP A 20 7.81 2.80 9.75
CA TRP A 20 7.41 3.77 8.73
C TRP A 20 5.98 4.21 9.00
N VAL A 21 5.89 5.13 9.94
CA VAL A 21 4.64 5.64 10.51
C VAL A 21 4.37 7.03 9.96
N THR A 22 3.11 7.29 9.59
CA THR A 22 2.67 8.63 9.22
C THR A 22 2.73 9.54 10.46
N PRO A 23 3.58 10.59 10.51
CA PRO A 23 3.87 11.33 11.73
C PRO A 23 2.68 12.18 12.23
N SER A 24 1.83 12.67 11.33
CA SER A 24 0.53 13.31 11.58
C SER A 24 -0.05 13.86 10.27
N GLY A 25 -1.30 14.33 10.28
CA GLY A 25 -1.95 14.95 9.12
C GLY A 25 -2.45 13.93 8.09
N TYR A 26 -2.50 14.33 6.82
CA TYR A 26 -3.18 13.57 5.77
C TYR A 26 -2.24 12.76 4.86
N LEU A 27 -0.98 12.55 5.26
CA LEU A 27 0.06 11.97 4.40
C LEU A 27 0.01 10.44 4.25
N CYS A 28 -1.05 9.78 4.71
CA CYS A 28 -1.15 8.32 4.66
C CYS A 28 -1.03 7.74 3.24
N GLY A 29 -1.49 8.45 2.20
CA GLY A 29 -1.30 8.05 0.80
C GLY A 29 0.16 8.03 0.38
N THR A 30 0.93 9.04 0.80
CA THR A 30 2.39 9.11 0.58
C THR A 30 3.11 7.97 1.29
N TYR A 31 2.81 7.73 2.57
CA TYR A 31 3.47 6.68 3.36
C TYR A 31 3.11 5.27 2.85
N ALA A 32 1.84 5.04 2.48
CA ALA A 32 1.43 3.79 1.84
C ALA A 32 2.19 3.57 0.52
N ALA A 33 2.33 4.59 -0.32
CA ALA A 33 3.10 4.51 -1.56
C ALA A 33 4.58 4.21 -1.29
N ALA A 34 5.15 4.75 -0.21
CA ALA A 34 6.54 4.52 0.13
C ALA A 34 6.81 3.10 0.65
N VAL A 35 5.97 2.57 1.54
CA VAL A 35 6.00 1.16 1.98
C VAL A 35 5.84 0.24 0.77
N PHE A 36 4.89 0.56 -0.10
CA PHE A 36 4.61 -0.20 -1.32
C PHE A 36 5.83 -0.25 -2.25
N LEU A 37 6.45 0.89 -2.59
CA LEU A 37 7.62 0.93 -3.47
C LEU A 37 8.85 0.28 -2.83
N ALA A 38 9.04 0.39 -1.51
CA ALA A 38 10.13 -0.29 -0.84
C ALA A 38 9.98 -1.82 -0.87
N TYR A 39 8.76 -2.34 -0.73
CA TYR A 39 8.52 -3.77 -0.91
C TYR A 39 8.88 -4.19 -2.34
N TYR A 40 8.45 -3.43 -3.34
CA TYR A 40 8.84 -3.71 -4.73
C TYR A 40 10.37 -3.69 -4.89
N GLN A 41 11.06 -2.69 -4.33
CA GLN A 41 12.52 -2.62 -4.40
C GLN A 41 13.21 -3.80 -3.72
N ASP A 42 12.68 -4.23 -2.58
CA ASP A 42 13.32 -5.27 -1.77
C ASP A 42 13.09 -6.69 -2.31
N TYR A 43 11.98 -6.93 -3.01
CA TYR A 43 11.53 -8.28 -3.36
C TYR A 43 11.14 -8.51 -4.83
N ILE A 44 10.95 -7.46 -5.64
CA ILE A 44 10.43 -7.58 -7.02
C ILE A 44 11.42 -6.98 -8.03
N ASP A 45 11.69 -5.69 -7.93
CA ASP A 45 12.57 -4.95 -8.83
C ASP A 45 13.40 -3.93 -8.06
N GLU A 46 14.68 -4.22 -7.87
CA GLU A 46 15.63 -3.34 -7.15
C GLU A 46 15.77 -1.95 -7.79
N THR A 47 15.44 -1.81 -9.08
CA THR A 47 15.61 -0.56 -9.84
C THR A 47 14.40 0.37 -9.77
N ILE A 48 13.27 -0.09 -9.20
CA ILE A 48 12.02 0.69 -9.12
C ILE A 48 12.16 1.98 -8.30
N ILE A 49 13.17 2.06 -7.42
CA ILE A 49 13.60 3.31 -6.80
C ILE A 49 15.07 3.52 -7.18
N PRO A 50 15.45 4.69 -7.75
CA PRO A 50 16.84 4.93 -8.05
C PRO A 50 17.70 4.90 -6.78
N LYS A 51 18.89 4.28 -6.88
CA LYS A 51 19.80 4.03 -5.75
C LYS A 51 20.25 5.29 -5.00
N ALA A 52 20.14 6.45 -5.64
CA ALA A 52 20.39 7.76 -5.04
C ALA A 52 19.35 8.13 -3.95
N PHE A 53 18.12 7.64 -4.06
CA PHE A 53 17.04 7.94 -3.11
C PHE A 53 16.87 6.84 -2.07
N ARG A 54 17.03 5.58 -2.47
CA ARG A 54 16.99 4.43 -1.56
C ARG A 54 17.77 3.25 -2.13
N ARG A 55 18.59 2.62 -1.29
CA ARG A 55 19.18 1.31 -1.59
C ARG A 55 18.28 0.19 -1.10
N LYS A 56 18.34 -0.96 -1.76
CA LYS A 56 17.64 -2.18 -1.33
C LYS A 56 17.88 -2.46 0.16
N LYS A 57 16.80 -2.76 0.89
CA LYS A 57 16.75 -3.00 2.35
C LYS A 57 17.16 -1.82 3.23
N GLN A 58 17.39 -0.63 2.68
CA GLN A 58 17.61 0.58 3.47
C GLN A 58 16.37 0.89 4.32
N ARG A 59 16.61 1.23 5.59
CA ARG A 59 15.59 1.47 6.60
C ARG A 59 15.11 2.92 6.65
N ASP A 60 15.98 3.84 6.28
CA ASP A 60 15.61 5.24 6.16
C ASP A 60 14.74 5.42 4.91
N LEU A 61 13.57 6.02 5.11
CA LEU A 61 12.59 6.27 4.07
C LEU A 61 12.40 7.78 3.82
N THR A 62 13.05 8.65 4.59
CA THR A 62 12.85 10.10 4.59
C THR A 62 12.84 10.68 3.17
N VAL A 63 13.91 10.41 2.41
CA VAL A 63 14.09 10.89 1.03
C VAL A 63 12.98 10.40 0.09
N VAL A 64 12.57 9.14 0.22
CA VAL A 64 11.49 8.56 -0.61
C VAL A 64 10.14 9.19 -0.24
N THR A 65 9.82 9.38 1.05
CA THR A 65 8.59 10.07 1.47
C THR A 65 8.55 11.52 1.02
N GLU A 66 9.65 12.26 1.11
CA GLU A 66 9.68 13.67 0.71
C GLU A 66 9.41 13.83 -0.78
N MET A 67 10.08 13.03 -1.61
CA MET A 67 9.85 13.01 -3.05
C MET A 67 8.42 12.59 -3.40
N LEU A 68 7.92 11.50 -2.81
CA LEU A 68 6.55 11.03 -3.05
C LEU A 68 5.52 12.05 -2.56
N ARG A 69 5.78 12.78 -1.46
CA ARG A 69 4.92 13.85 -0.97
C ARG A 69 4.77 14.94 -2.02
N VAL A 70 5.86 15.37 -2.67
CA VAL A 70 5.80 16.39 -3.73
C VAL A 70 4.95 15.92 -4.91
N LEU A 71 5.01 14.62 -5.24
CA LEU A 71 4.33 14.06 -6.41
C LEU A 71 2.87 13.65 -6.16
N ILE A 72 2.53 13.20 -4.95
CA ILE A 72 1.21 12.68 -4.58
C ILE A 72 0.41 13.73 -3.78
N GLN A 73 1.06 14.45 -2.85
CA GLN A 73 0.42 15.31 -1.84
C GLN A 73 1.18 16.63 -1.60
N PRO A 74 1.39 17.48 -2.63
CA PRO A 74 2.22 18.68 -2.50
C PRO A 74 1.70 19.65 -1.42
N HIS A 75 0.38 19.78 -1.29
CA HIS A 75 -0.27 20.62 -0.27
C HIS A 75 -0.59 19.89 1.04
N GLY A 76 -0.20 18.62 1.18
CA GLY A 76 -0.48 17.83 2.39
C GLY A 76 -1.96 17.54 2.64
N LEU A 77 -2.82 17.67 1.63
CA LEU A 77 -4.26 17.40 1.70
C LEU A 77 -4.58 15.90 1.54
N PRO A 78 -5.75 15.42 2.01
CA PRO A 78 -6.20 14.04 1.78
C PRO A 78 -6.17 13.66 0.30
N THR A 79 -5.97 12.36 0.03
CA THR A 79 -5.91 11.84 -1.34
C THR A 79 -6.97 10.80 -1.64
N ILE A 80 -7.36 10.75 -2.92
CA ILE A 80 -8.14 9.66 -3.52
C ILE A 80 -7.25 8.73 -4.34
N ALA A 81 -7.76 7.55 -4.73
CA ALA A 81 -7.01 6.52 -5.44
C ALA A 81 -6.33 7.05 -6.72
N TRP A 82 -7.02 7.91 -7.46
CA TRP A 82 -6.48 8.53 -8.67
C TRP A 82 -5.26 9.41 -8.41
N GLN A 83 -5.23 10.19 -7.32
CA GLN A 83 -4.09 11.04 -6.99
C GLN A 83 -2.87 10.19 -6.59
N VAL A 84 -3.06 9.15 -5.78
CA VAL A 84 -1.97 8.22 -5.43
C VAL A 84 -1.44 7.50 -6.66
N SER A 85 -2.33 6.99 -7.51
CA SER A 85 -2.00 6.34 -8.77
C SER A 85 -1.24 7.26 -9.72
N HIS A 86 -1.70 8.50 -9.89
CA HIS A 86 -1.08 9.47 -10.77
C HIS A 86 0.27 9.94 -10.23
N GLY A 87 0.40 10.16 -8.93
CA GLY A 87 1.69 10.54 -8.33
C GLY A 87 2.74 9.42 -8.44
N LEU A 88 2.35 8.14 -8.30
CA LEU A 88 3.23 7.01 -8.61
C LEU A 88 3.64 7.01 -10.10
N THR A 89 2.69 7.22 -11.01
CA THR A 89 2.98 7.32 -12.45
C THR A 89 3.97 8.45 -12.75
N ARG A 90 3.79 9.64 -12.16
CA ARG A 90 4.73 10.77 -12.30
C ARG A 90 6.12 10.44 -11.76
N PHE A 91 6.19 9.72 -10.63
CA PHE A 91 7.45 9.21 -10.09
C PHE A 91 8.16 8.33 -11.11
N PHE A 92 7.47 7.36 -11.72
CA PHE A 92 8.07 6.48 -12.72
C PHE A 92 8.46 7.22 -14.00
N ASP A 93 7.60 8.11 -14.50
CA ASP A 93 7.88 8.91 -15.70
C ASP A 93 9.14 9.79 -15.49
N GLN A 94 9.32 10.39 -14.31
CA GLN A 94 10.50 11.18 -13.98
C GLN A 94 11.81 10.39 -14.05
N PHE A 95 11.77 9.10 -13.74
CA PHE A 95 12.94 8.21 -13.77
C PHE A 95 12.95 7.27 -14.97
N GLN A 96 12.07 7.48 -15.96
CA GLN A 96 11.93 6.66 -17.16
C GLN A 96 11.74 5.16 -16.86
N LEU A 97 11.01 4.85 -15.78
CA LEU A 97 10.73 3.48 -15.35
C LEU A 97 9.48 2.93 -16.05
N PRO A 98 9.44 1.63 -16.40
CA PRO A 98 8.35 1.04 -17.21
C PRO A 98 7.09 0.71 -16.39
N TYR A 99 6.77 1.50 -15.37
CA TYR A 99 5.64 1.29 -14.48
C TYR A 99 4.60 2.39 -14.63
N ARG A 100 3.33 2.03 -14.46
CA ARG A 100 2.25 3.00 -14.27
C ARG A 100 1.37 2.57 -13.11
N GLY A 101 1.04 3.52 -12.24
CA GLY A 101 0.05 3.32 -11.20
C GLY A 101 -1.32 3.08 -11.84
N ARG A 102 -2.05 2.09 -11.33
CA ARG A 102 -3.44 1.83 -11.71
C ARG A 102 -4.36 1.91 -10.51
N ALA A 103 -5.25 2.90 -10.53
CA ALA A 103 -6.39 3.01 -9.61
C ALA A 103 -7.51 2.04 -10.02
N THR A 104 -8.16 1.43 -9.04
CA THR A 104 -9.37 0.61 -9.23
C THR A 104 -10.38 0.96 -8.15
N VAL A 105 -11.50 1.57 -8.53
CA VAL A 105 -12.55 2.05 -7.60
C VAL A 105 -13.72 1.08 -7.45
N VAL A 106 -13.84 0.09 -8.33
CA VAL A 106 -14.85 -0.99 -8.27
C VAL A 106 -14.14 -2.33 -8.35
N GLY A 107 -14.54 -3.30 -7.51
CA GLY A 107 -13.91 -4.63 -7.49
C GLY A 107 -12.57 -4.68 -6.75
N GLY A 108 -12.40 -3.83 -5.73
CA GLY A 108 -11.16 -3.74 -4.96
C GLY A 108 -10.68 -5.06 -4.37
N TRP A 109 -11.61 -5.91 -3.90
CA TRP A 109 -11.32 -7.27 -3.42
C TRP A 109 -10.62 -8.12 -4.50
N HIS A 110 -11.29 -8.34 -5.64
CA HIS A 110 -10.76 -9.17 -6.73
C HIS A 110 -9.44 -8.64 -7.27
N ARG A 111 -9.30 -7.30 -7.38
CA ARG A 111 -8.04 -6.68 -7.79
C ARG A 111 -6.93 -6.93 -6.78
N ALA A 112 -7.20 -6.84 -5.49
CA ALA A 112 -6.23 -7.08 -4.44
C ALA A 112 -5.80 -8.54 -4.41
N CYS A 113 -6.73 -9.49 -4.38
CA CYS A 113 -6.43 -10.94 -4.40
C CYS A 113 -5.54 -11.30 -5.58
N LYS A 114 -5.92 -10.90 -6.80
CA LYS A 114 -5.13 -11.17 -8.02
C LYS A 114 -3.67 -10.72 -7.89
N ARG A 115 -3.44 -9.51 -7.37
CA ARG A 115 -2.07 -8.97 -7.23
C ARG A 115 -1.31 -9.67 -6.11
N ILE A 116 -1.97 -9.95 -4.99
CA ILE A 116 -1.38 -10.65 -3.86
C ILE A 116 -0.97 -12.07 -4.25
N ASP A 117 -1.78 -12.76 -5.06
CA ASP A 117 -1.45 -14.08 -5.62
C ASP A 117 -0.21 -14.02 -6.53
N GLU A 118 0.02 -12.90 -7.23
CA GLU A 118 1.24 -12.62 -8.00
C GLU A 118 2.43 -12.20 -7.10
N GLY A 119 2.31 -12.25 -5.77
CA GLY A 119 3.34 -11.82 -4.82
C GLY A 119 3.52 -10.30 -4.72
N LYS A 120 2.55 -9.52 -5.25
CA LYS A 120 2.55 -8.06 -5.31
C LYS A 120 1.58 -7.50 -4.27
N PRO A 121 2.03 -6.68 -3.31
CA PRO A 121 1.12 -6.02 -2.38
C PRO A 121 0.27 -4.98 -3.12
N VAL A 122 -0.72 -4.42 -2.42
CA VAL A 122 -1.68 -3.47 -2.98
C VAL A 122 -1.93 -2.35 -1.99
N ILE A 123 -1.86 -1.11 -2.46
CA ILE A 123 -2.32 0.03 -1.67
C ILE A 123 -3.84 0.02 -1.70
N ILE A 124 -4.50 0.03 -0.54
CA ILE A 124 -5.96 0.05 -0.43
C ILE A 124 -6.40 1.27 0.37
N GLY A 125 -7.45 1.93 -0.13
CA GLY A 125 -8.13 3.03 0.55
C GLY A 125 -9.28 2.48 1.36
N ILE A 126 -9.33 2.83 2.64
CA ILE A 126 -10.39 2.43 3.56
C ILE A 126 -11.19 3.66 4.03
N LEU A 127 -12.49 3.50 4.22
CA LEU A 127 -13.40 4.61 4.51
C LEU A 127 -14.16 4.45 5.83
N LYS A 128 -14.32 5.56 6.57
CA LYS A 128 -15.15 5.59 7.80
C LYS A 128 -16.60 5.19 7.52
N PRO A 129 -17.28 5.70 6.47
CA PRO A 129 -18.63 5.24 6.13
C PRO A 129 -18.76 3.74 5.85
N LEU A 130 -17.67 3.06 5.47
CA LEU A 130 -17.65 1.61 5.23
C LEU A 130 -17.25 0.80 6.47
N GLY A 131 -17.16 1.44 7.64
CA GLY A 131 -16.88 0.79 8.92
C GLY A 131 -15.42 0.88 9.39
N SER A 132 -14.54 1.60 8.67
CA SER A 132 -13.15 1.75 9.07
C SER A 132 -13.00 2.45 10.42
N THR A 133 -12.38 1.76 11.39
CA THR A 133 -11.99 2.32 12.68
C THR A 133 -10.82 3.29 12.59
N TYR A 134 -10.12 3.32 11.44
CA TYR A 134 -9.02 4.24 11.15
C TYR A 134 -9.53 5.60 10.62
N GLY A 135 -10.84 5.75 10.41
CA GLY A 135 -11.35 6.85 9.61
C GLY A 135 -11.11 6.61 8.11
N ASN A 136 -10.93 7.69 7.34
CA ASN A 136 -10.49 7.60 5.94
C ASN A 136 -8.97 7.46 5.91
N HIS A 137 -8.44 6.39 5.33
CA HIS A 137 -7.02 6.06 5.45
C HIS A 137 -6.49 5.24 4.27
N TRP A 138 -5.17 5.22 4.12
CA TRP A 138 -4.45 4.40 3.13
C TRP A 138 -3.55 3.39 3.85
N VAL A 139 -3.66 2.12 3.47
CA VAL A 139 -2.87 1.01 4.01
C VAL A 139 -2.32 0.14 2.87
N VAL A 140 -1.36 -0.72 3.16
CA VAL A 140 -0.79 -1.66 2.18
C VAL A 140 -1.22 -3.09 2.52
N ALA A 141 -2.12 -3.66 1.73
CA ALA A 141 -2.54 -5.05 1.84
C ALA A 141 -1.55 -5.99 1.18
N TYR A 142 -1.28 -7.12 1.83
CA TYR A 142 -0.29 -8.09 1.36
C TYR A 142 -0.71 -9.55 1.51
N ALA A 143 -1.76 -9.83 2.29
CA ALA A 143 -2.39 -11.14 2.35
C ALA A 143 -3.90 -10.96 2.55
N TYR A 144 -4.67 -11.97 2.17
CA TYR A 144 -6.12 -12.00 2.32
C TYR A 144 -6.60 -13.35 2.84
N ALA A 145 -7.82 -13.36 3.36
CA ALA A 145 -8.51 -14.58 3.73
C ALA A 145 -10.02 -14.44 3.54
N GLU A 146 -10.69 -15.56 3.31
CA GLU A 146 -12.14 -15.67 3.20
C GLU A 146 -12.59 -16.85 4.08
N THR A 147 -13.54 -16.62 4.98
CA THR A 147 -14.11 -17.66 5.85
C THR A 147 -15.07 -18.56 5.07
N ALA A 148 -15.49 -19.70 5.64
CA ALA A 148 -16.51 -20.53 5.00
C ALA A 148 -17.86 -19.80 4.88
N SER A 149 -18.13 -18.82 5.77
CA SER A 149 -19.30 -17.94 5.72
C SER A 149 -19.19 -16.81 4.68
N GLY A 150 -18.06 -16.66 3.99
CA GLY A 150 -17.83 -15.63 2.97
C GLY A 150 -17.37 -14.28 3.52
N GLU A 151 -17.01 -14.21 4.79
CA GLU A 151 -16.40 -13.00 5.38
C GLU A 151 -14.97 -12.85 4.89
N ARG A 152 -14.62 -11.65 4.45
CA ARG A 152 -13.36 -11.37 3.76
C ARG A 152 -12.49 -10.41 4.55
N TYR A 153 -11.20 -10.71 4.63
CA TYR A 153 -10.24 -9.94 5.40
C TYR A 153 -8.95 -9.71 4.63
N PHE A 154 -8.27 -8.61 4.95
CA PHE A 154 -6.90 -8.34 4.55
C PHE A 154 -5.98 -8.29 5.78
N LYS A 155 -4.76 -8.81 5.62
CA LYS A 155 -3.62 -8.38 6.44
C LYS A 155 -2.94 -7.20 5.75
N VAL A 156 -2.68 -6.16 6.53
CA VAL A 156 -2.16 -4.89 6.06
C VAL A 156 -1.02 -4.38 6.92
N HIS A 157 -0.13 -3.63 6.29
CA HIS A 157 0.67 -2.62 6.98
C HIS A 157 -0.15 -1.33 7.04
N ASP A 158 -0.46 -0.88 8.26
CA ASP A 158 -1.42 0.19 8.50
C ASP A 158 -0.82 1.60 8.48
N ASN A 159 0.48 1.74 8.18
CA ASN A 159 1.22 3.00 8.23
C ASN A 159 1.16 3.73 9.59
N TRP A 160 0.71 3.06 10.65
CA TRP A 160 0.60 3.55 12.04
C TRP A 160 1.31 2.63 13.05
N GLY A 161 2.19 1.76 12.57
CA GLY A 161 3.09 0.96 13.40
C GLY A 161 2.67 -0.51 13.54
N ASN A 162 1.54 -0.91 12.93
CA ASN A 162 1.12 -2.29 12.88
C ASN A 162 1.25 -2.85 11.45
N TYR A 163 2.33 -3.61 11.23
CA TYR A 163 2.59 -4.26 9.95
C TYR A 163 1.77 -5.55 9.73
N LYS A 164 1.00 -6.00 10.73
CA LYS A 164 0.22 -7.25 10.70
C LYS A 164 -1.24 -7.05 11.09
N LYS A 165 -1.78 -5.88 10.80
CA LYS A 165 -3.16 -5.54 11.15
C LYS A 165 -4.11 -6.34 10.26
N VAL A 166 -5.15 -6.93 10.85
CA VAL A 166 -6.27 -7.52 10.11
C VAL A 166 -7.40 -6.51 10.01
N ILE A 167 -7.95 -6.33 8.81
CA ILE A 167 -9.10 -5.47 8.55
C ILE A 167 -10.16 -6.20 7.69
N PRO A 168 -11.46 -5.92 7.87
CA PRO A 168 -12.49 -6.36 6.94
C PRO A 168 -12.27 -5.80 5.53
N ALA A 169 -12.45 -6.64 4.51
CA ALA A 169 -12.37 -6.22 3.11
C ALA A 169 -13.52 -5.28 2.71
N SER A 170 -14.63 -5.31 3.45
CA SER A 170 -15.77 -4.40 3.27
C SER A 170 -15.42 -2.92 3.47
N TRP A 171 -14.31 -2.62 4.15
CA TRP A 171 -13.85 -1.24 4.36
C TRP A 171 -13.27 -0.59 3.09
N VAL A 172 -12.95 -1.38 2.07
CA VAL A 172 -12.22 -0.94 0.88
C VAL A 172 -13.11 -0.13 -0.06
N ASN A 173 -12.66 1.07 -0.41
CA ASN A 173 -13.29 1.95 -1.40
C ASN A 173 -12.48 2.06 -2.71
N GLY A 174 -11.26 1.54 -2.73
CA GLY A 174 -10.45 1.52 -3.94
C GLY A 174 -9.05 1.01 -3.68
N THR A 175 -8.35 0.71 -4.76
CA THR A 175 -6.98 0.20 -4.73
C THR A 175 -6.07 0.95 -5.69
N VAL A 176 -4.77 0.93 -5.40
CA VAL A 176 -3.70 1.35 -6.31
C VAL A 176 -2.69 0.23 -6.42
N THR A 177 -2.33 -0.09 -7.67
CA THR A 177 -1.55 -1.27 -8.04
C THR A 177 -0.56 -0.93 -9.14
N LEU A 178 0.43 -1.81 -9.34
CA LEU A 178 1.30 -1.81 -10.53
C LEU A 178 0.95 -3.02 -11.44
N PRO A 179 1.33 -2.96 -12.73
CA PRO A 179 1.13 -4.06 -13.69
C PRO A 179 1.75 -5.38 -13.24
#